data_AF-A0A7W3A8Z3-F1
#
_entry.id   AF-A0A7W3A8Z3-F1
#
_cell.length_a   1.000
_cell.length_b   1.000
_cell.length_c   1.000
_cell.angle_alpha   90.00
_cell.angle_beta   90.00
_cell.angle_gamma   90.00
#
_symmetry.space_group_name_H-M   'P 1'
#
loop_
_entity.id
_entity.type
_entity.pdbx_description
1 polymer ?
#
loop_
_entity_poly.entity_id
_entity_poly.type
_entity_poly.pdbx_seq_one_letter_code
_entity_poly.pdbx_strand_id
1 'polypeptide(L)'
;MKRVFVVGTILLLAGCSINRQAEVSSLDAPNGIVRLDYGQAILQNAQSDGYVNNGTAAKACQTMGYATASAYGQPIKTCTLISGSVCLNETVTIQYKCMGYAVNPNAKNPWY
;
A
#
# COMPACT_ATOMS: atom_id res chain seq x y z
N MET A 1 37.63 26.79 -3.14
CA MET A 1 36.94 26.23 -4.33
C MET A 1 36.70 24.71 -4.24
N LYS A 2 37.63 23.88 -3.74
CA LYS A 2 37.42 22.40 -3.59
C LYS A 2 36.25 21.96 -2.69
N ARG A 3 35.90 22.75 -1.66
CA ARG A 3 34.84 22.37 -0.70
C ARG A 3 33.41 22.49 -1.24
N VAL A 4 33.20 23.30 -2.28
CA VAL A 4 31.86 23.50 -2.89
C VAL A 4 31.44 22.26 -3.69
N PHE A 5 32.39 21.60 -4.35
CA PHE A 5 32.13 20.36 -5.08
C PHE A 5 31.68 19.20 -4.19
N VAL A 6 32.22 19.10 -2.97
CA VAL A 6 31.89 18.03 -2.02
C VAL A 6 30.45 18.14 -1.52
N VAL A 7 29.95 19.37 -1.30
CA VAL A 7 28.57 19.59 -0.85
C VAL A 7 27.58 19.32 -1.99
N GLY A 8 27.94 19.68 -3.23
CA GLY A 8 27.11 19.42 -4.41
C GLY A 8 26.89 17.93 -4.69
N THR A 9 27.91 17.09 -4.48
CA THR A 9 27.77 15.63 -4.68
C THR A 9 26.93 14.95 -3.60
N ILE A 10 26.84 15.51 -2.39
CA ILE A 10 26.02 14.93 -1.31
C ILE A 10 24.52 15.14 -1.56
N LEU A 11 24.11 16.28 -2.15
CA LEU A 11 22.70 16.52 -2.48
C LEU A 11 22.16 15.57 -3.57
N LEU A 12 23.02 15.11 -4.48
CA LEU A 12 22.66 14.17 -5.55
C LEU A 12 22.49 12.72 -5.06
N LEU A 13 22.96 12.40 -3.85
CA LEU A 13 22.86 11.05 -3.25
C LEU A 13 21.59 10.85 -2.41
N ALA A 14 20.74 11.87 -2.24
CA ALA A 14 19.40 11.68 -1.71
C ALA A 14 18.57 10.94 -2.78
N GLY A 15 18.67 9.61 -2.80
CA GLY A 15 17.88 8.77 -3.68
C GLY A 15 16.41 9.18 -3.61
N CYS A 16 15.79 9.41 -4.77
CA CYS A 16 14.40 9.84 -4.87
C CYS A 16 13.50 8.75 -4.24
N SER A 17 13.12 8.93 -2.97
CA SER A 17 12.02 8.19 -2.38
C SER A 17 10.73 8.73 -2.97
N ILE A 18 9.91 7.84 -3.52
CA ILE A 18 8.65 8.23 -4.14
C ILE A 18 7.53 7.73 -3.26
N ASN A 19 6.72 8.65 -2.73
CA ASN A 19 5.51 8.27 -2.03
C ASN A 19 4.48 7.78 -3.05
N ARG A 20 4.11 6.51 -2.97
CA ARG A 20 3.04 5.92 -3.78
C ARG A 20 1.87 5.62 -2.84
N GLN A 21 0.69 6.11 -3.20
CA GLN A 21 -0.52 5.76 -2.46
C GLN A 21 -0.94 4.34 -2.86
N ALA A 22 -1.20 3.49 -1.87
CA ALA A 22 -1.72 2.15 -2.13
C ALA A 22 -3.23 2.23 -2.40
N GLU A 23 -3.67 1.57 -3.46
CA GLU A 23 -5.07 1.58 -3.91
C GLU A 23 -5.73 0.23 -3.65
N VAL A 24 -7.04 0.23 -3.42
CA VAL A 24 -7.81 -0.99 -3.17
C VAL A 24 -7.79 -1.88 -4.40
N SER A 25 -7.14 -3.04 -4.30
CA SER A 25 -7.05 -4.01 -5.39
C SER A 25 -8.10 -5.10 -5.30
N SER A 26 -8.42 -5.56 -4.08
CA SER A 26 -9.44 -6.58 -3.86
C SER A 26 -10.13 -6.44 -2.50
N LEU A 27 -11.38 -6.89 -2.47
CA LEU A 27 -12.27 -6.87 -1.30
C LEU A 27 -12.83 -8.28 -1.10
N ASP A 28 -12.39 -8.95 -0.04
CA ASP A 28 -12.89 -10.26 0.38
C ASP A 28 -13.86 -10.08 1.54
N ALA A 29 -15.10 -9.68 1.23
CA ALA A 29 -16.16 -9.53 2.23
C ALA A 29 -16.36 -10.75 3.16
N PRO A 30 -16.45 -12.01 2.68
CA PRO A 30 -16.70 -13.16 3.56
C PRO A 30 -15.56 -13.45 4.56
N ASN A 31 -14.32 -13.11 4.21
CA ASN A 31 -13.16 -13.26 5.09
C ASN A 31 -12.83 -11.97 5.87
N GLY A 32 -13.51 -10.86 5.54
CA GLY A 32 -13.22 -9.53 6.06
C GLY A 32 -11.80 -9.07 5.74
N ILE A 33 -11.32 -9.26 4.50
CA ILE A 33 -9.96 -8.86 4.10
C ILE A 33 -10.03 -7.82 2.98
N VAL A 34 -9.24 -6.76 3.11
CA VAL A 34 -9.01 -5.75 2.06
C VAL A 34 -7.56 -5.84 1.64
N ARG A 35 -7.29 -5.83 0.33
CA ARG A 35 -5.93 -5.72 -0.19
C ARG A 35 -5.72 -4.37 -0.85
N LEU A 36 -4.57 -3.78 -0.55
CA LEU A 36 -4.09 -2.54 -1.13
C LEU A 36 -2.83 -2.82 -1.92
N ASP A 37 -2.77 -2.39 -3.17
CA ASP A 37 -1.60 -2.58 -4.02
C ASP A 37 -0.94 -1.24 -4.33
N TYR A 38 0.39 -1.25 -4.41
CA TYR A 38 1.16 -0.14 -4.98
C TYR A 38 2.35 -0.66 -5.79
N GLY A 39 2.71 0.07 -6.84
CA GLY A 39 3.87 -0.25 -7.67
C GLY A 39 5.17 0.25 -7.05
N GLN A 40 6.18 -0.60 -7.07
CA GLN A 40 7.56 -0.33 -6.69
C GLN A 40 8.49 -0.66 -7.87
N ALA A 41 9.29 0.29 -8.32
CA ALA A 41 10.36 0.04 -9.30
C ALA A 41 11.69 -0.16 -8.59
N ILE A 42 12.59 -1.02 -9.07
CA ILE A 42 13.85 -1.34 -8.38
C ILE A 42 14.78 -0.12 -8.18
N LEU A 43 14.69 0.86 -9.10
CA LEU A 43 15.48 2.09 -9.05
C LEU A 43 14.84 3.18 -8.18
N GLN A 44 13.65 2.93 -7.62
CA GLN A 44 12.88 3.89 -6.85
C GLN A 44 12.49 3.26 -5.52
N ASN A 45 12.88 3.88 -4.41
CA ASN A 45 12.37 3.44 -3.11
C ASN A 45 10.94 3.98 -2.95
N ALA A 46 9.97 3.24 -3.51
CA ALA A 46 8.57 3.54 -3.38
C ALA A 46 8.10 3.10 -1.99
N GLN A 47 7.64 4.05 -1.18
CA GLN A 47 7.04 3.76 0.12
C GLN A 47 5.58 4.25 0.09
N SER A 48 4.71 3.52 0.77
CA SER A 48 3.35 3.97 1.02
C SER A 48 3.19 4.30 2.50
N ASP A 49 2.44 5.35 2.77
CA ASP A 49 2.20 5.81 4.13
C ASP A 49 1.21 4.88 4.84
N GLY A 50 1.64 4.28 5.97
CA GLY A 50 0.82 3.33 6.72
C GLY A 50 -0.46 3.93 7.30
N TYR A 51 -0.47 5.23 7.61
CA TYR A 51 -1.66 5.93 8.09
C TYR A 51 -2.66 6.12 6.95
N VAL A 52 -2.19 6.56 5.77
CA VAL A 52 -3.04 6.69 4.58
C VAL A 52 -3.59 5.32 4.16
N ASN A 53 -2.76 4.29 4.12
CA ASN A 53 -3.17 2.93 3.79
C ASN A 53 -4.24 2.42 4.77
N ASN A 54 -4.07 2.63 6.07
CA ASN A 54 -5.07 2.23 7.06
C ASN A 54 -6.39 3.01 6.86
N GLY A 55 -6.32 4.32 6.60
CA GLY A 55 -7.51 5.11 6.28
C GLY A 55 -8.25 4.60 5.03
N THR A 56 -7.52 4.28 3.97
CA THR A 56 -8.08 3.70 2.74
C THR A 56 -8.70 2.33 2.99
N ALA A 57 -8.02 1.45 3.73
CA ALA A 57 -8.53 0.14 4.11
C ALA A 57 -9.75 0.23 5.02
N ALA A 58 -9.76 1.14 6.00
CA ALA A 58 -10.89 1.34 6.90
C ALA A 58 -12.13 1.81 6.14
N LYS A 59 -11.97 2.74 5.19
CA LYS A 59 -13.06 3.19 4.31
C LYS A 59 -13.60 2.03 3.47
N ALA A 60 -12.73 1.21 2.90
CA ALA A 60 -13.14 0.02 2.16
C ALA A 60 -13.87 -1.00 3.05
N CYS A 61 -13.37 -1.27 4.25
CA CYS A 61 -14.03 -2.11 5.25
C CYS A 61 -15.43 -1.59 5.61
N GLN A 62 -15.59 -0.27 5.73
CA GLN A 62 -16.90 0.36 5.99
C GLN A 62 -17.89 0.18 4.84
N THR A 63 -17.42 0.17 3.59
CA THR A 63 -18.30 -0.18 2.44
C THR A 63 -18.79 -1.63 2.49
N MET A 64 -18.05 -2.51 3.16
CA MET A 64 -18.44 -3.90 3.40
C MET A 64 -19.21 -4.10 4.72
N GLY A 65 -19.50 -3.04 5.47
CA GLY A 65 -20.26 -3.11 6.73
C GLY A 65 -19.41 -3.33 7.99
N TYR A 66 -18.08 -3.23 7.90
CA TYR A 66 -17.17 -3.32 9.05
C TYR A 66 -16.79 -1.95 9.61
N ALA A 67 -16.48 -1.86 10.91
CA ALA A 67 -16.19 -0.57 11.56
C ALA A 67 -14.78 -0.04 11.26
N THR A 68 -13.79 -0.92 11.29
CA THR A 68 -12.37 -0.57 11.28
C THR A 68 -11.55 -1.55 10.44
N ALA A 69 -10.31 -1.19 10.13
CA ALA A 69 -9.33 -2.05 9.51
C ALA A 69 -8.07 -2.14 10.38
N SER A 70 -7.38 -3.27 10.35
CA SER A 70 -6.09 -3.49 11.01
C SER A 70 -5.14 -4.19 10.05
N ALA A 71 -3.84 -3.85 10.10
CA ALA A 71 -2.84 -4.48 9.23
C ALA A 71 -2.81 -5.99 9.47
N TYR A 72 -2.74 -6.76 8.38
CA TYR A 72 -2.85 -8.21 8.42
C TYR A 72 -1.74 -8.87 7.59
N GLY A 73 -0.96 -9.73 8.22
CA GLY A 73 0.13 -10.45 7.55
C GLY A 73 1.28 -9.56 7.06
N GLN A 74 2.19 -10.15 6.30
CA GLN A 74 3.29 -9.45 5.66
C GLN A 74 2.89 -8.99 4.25
N PRO A 75 3.43 -7.84 3.77
CA PRO A 75 3.21 -7.40 2.40
C PRO A 75 3.77 -8.42 1.40
N ILE A 76 2.98 -8.78 0.39
CA ILE A 76 3.38 -9.71 -0.65
C ILE A 76 3.97 -8.90 -1.80
N LYS A 77 5.19 -9.21 -2.22
CA LYS A 77 5.84 -8.58 -3.36
C LYS A 77 5.75 -9.50 -4.56
N THR A 78 5.12 -9.03 -5.63
CA THR A 78 4.95 -9.79 -6.86
C THR A 78 5.68 -9.09 -7.99
N CYS A 79 6.61 -9.79 -8.63
CA CYS A 79 7.33 -9.23 -9.78
C CYS A 79 6.41 -9.12 -11.00
N THR A 80 6.30 -7.92 -11.57
CA THR A 80 5.50 -7.64 -12.78
C THR A 80 6.36 -7.53 -14.03
N LEU A 81 7.62 -7.09 -13.88
CA LEU A 81 8.55 -6.97 -15.00
C LEU A 81 9.92 -7.55 -14.61
N ILE A 82 10.35 -8.58 -15.32
CA ILE A 82 11.65 -9.22 -15.11
C ILE A 82 12.59 -8.79 -16.24
N SER A 83 13.84 -8.46 -15.89
CA SER A 83 14.93 -8.33 -16.86
C SER A 83 16.13 -9.12 -16.39
N GLY A 84 16.43 -10.19 -17.12
CA GLY A 84 17.46 -11.16 -16.73
C GLY A 84 17.11 -11.83 -15.39
N SER A 85 18.01 -11.72 -14.42
CA SER A 85 17.85 -12.26 -13.06
C SER A 85 17.23 -11.27 -12.06
N VAL A 86 16.83 -10.08 -12.51
CA VAL A 86 16.42 -8.98 -11.64
C VAL A 86 14.96 -8.59 -11.92
N CYS A 87 14.19 -8.36 -10.86
CA CYS A 87 12.86 -7.76 -11.00
C CYS A 87 12.97 -6.25 -11.15
N LEU A 88 12.53 -5.70 -12.28
CA LEU A 88 12.53 -4.26 -12.56
C LEU A 88 11.37 -3.54 -11.88
N ASN A 89 10.18 -4.13 -11.94
CA ASN A 89 8.97 -3.59 -11.33
C ASN A 89 8.25 -4.66 -10.52
N GLU A 90 7.87 -4.32 -9.31
CA GLU A 90 7.14 -5.14 -8.37
C GLU A 90 5.83 -4.46 -8.00
N THR A 91 4.78 -5.25 -7.78
CA THR A 91 3.58 -4.79 -7.10
C THR A 91 3.65 -5.30 -5.67
N VAL A 92 3.51 -4.38 -4.72
CA VAL A 92 3.45 -4.72 -3.30
C VAL A 92 2.00 -4.70 -2.84
N THR A 93 1.53 -5.86 -2.41
CA THR A 93 0.18 -6.07 -1.89
C THR A 93 0.21 -6.08 -0.36
N ILE A 94 -0.42 -5.08 0.25
CA ILE A 94 -0.63 -4.96 1.69
C ILE A 94 -2.02 -5.49 2.02
N GLN A 95 -2.13 -6.32 3.04
CA GLN A 95 -3.42 -6.86 3.46
C GLN A 95 -3.85 -6.20 4.77
N TYR A 96 -5.15 -5.92 4.86
CA TYR A 96 -5.81 -5.40 6.05
C TYR A 96 -7.00 -6.29 6.38
N LYS A 97 -7.19 -6.58 7.66
CA LYS A 97 -8.33 -7.30 8.17
C LYS A 97 -9.35 -6.32 8.72
N CYS A 98 -10.58 -6.42 8.23
CA CYS A 98 -11.71 -5.68 8.72
C CYS A 98 -12.16 -6.20 10.09
N MET A 99 -12.48 -5.29 11.00
CA MET A 99 -12.87 -5.61 12.37
C MET A 99 -14.07 -4.79 12.83
N GLY A 100 -14.90 -5.43 13.66
CA GLY A 100 -16.14 -4.85 14.17
C GLY A 100 -17.19 -4.62 13.09
N TYR A 101 -18.41 -4.29 13.48
CA TYR A 101 -19.49 -3.97 12.55
C TYR A 101 -19.73 -2.47 12.55
N ALA A 102 -19.78 -1.86 11.37
CA ALA A 102 -20.20 -0.47 11.23
C ALA A 102 -21.73 -0.43 11.31
N VAL A 103 -22.26 0.32 12.27
CA VAL A 103 -23.67 0.75 12.26
C VAL A 103 -23.86 1.78 11.16
N ASN A 104 -23.94 1.32 9.91
CA ASN A 104 -24.24 2.16 8.77
C ASN A 104 -25.72 1.96 8.40
N PRO A 105 -26.59 2.97 8.57
CA PRO A 105 -28.01 2.86 8.24
C PRO A 105 -28.27 2.63 6.74
N ASN A 106 -27.26 2.82 5.88
CA ASN A 106 -27.30 2.57 4.43
C ASN A 106 -26.45 1.37 3.99
N ALA A 107 -25.77 0.66 4.89
CA ALA A 107 -25.08 -0.56 4.50
C ALA A 107 -26.12 -1.65 4.21
N LYS A 108 -26.46 -1.81 2.93
CA LYS A 108 -27.00 -3.08 2.44
C LYS A 108 -25.90 -4.11 2.59
N ASN A 109 -25.82 -4.78 3.73
CA ASN A 109 -24.98 -5.95 3.88
C ASN A 109 -25.59 -7.04 2.98
N PRO A 110 -24.99 -7.42 1.83
CA PRO A 110 -25.58 -8.42 0.95
C PRO A 110 -25.50 -9.84 1.55
N TRP A 111 -24.92 -9.98 2.74
CA TRP A 111 -24.66 -11.24 3.43
C TRP A 111 -25.60 -11.49 4.62
N TYR A 112 -26.61 -10.63 4.84
CA TYR A 112 -27.74 -10.86 5.74
C TYR A 112 -29.06 -10.41 5.10
#